data_AF-A0A529N954-F1
#
_entry.id   AF-A0A529N954-F1
#
_cell.length_a   1.000
_cell.length_b   1.000
_cell.length_c   1.000
_cell.angle_alpha   90.00
_cell.angle_beta   90.00
_cell.angle_gamma   90.00
#
_symmetry.space_group_name_H-M   'P 1'
#
loop_
_entity.id
_entity.type
_entity.pdbx_description
1 polymer ?
#
loop_
_entity_poly.entity_id
_entity_poly.type
_entity_poly.pdbx_seq_one_letter_code
_entity_poly.pdbx_strand_id
1 'polypeptide(L)'
;MTSAMTIEAPVLDHPDPKTLAEEVLMSLKYRVGKDTTVATPYDWLTASIKVVRDRIVDHWIQATKEAYDQQEKRVYYLSLEFLIGRLMRDAFSNLGLMDNMREALRSL
;
A
#
# COMPACT_ATOMS: atom_id res chain seq x y z
N MET A 1 -11.58 -6.62 29.06
CA MET A 1 -11.06 -7.60 28.09
C MET A 1 -11.67 -7.26 26.74
N THR A 2 -11.01 -6.41 25.97
CA THR A 2 -11.52 -5.94 24.68
C THR A 2 -11.01 -6.93 23.63
N SER A 3 -11.89 -7.82 23.14
CA SER A 3 -11.58 -8.65 21.97
C SER A 3 -11.17 -7.71 20.84
N ALA A 4 -9.90 -7.76 20.47
CA ALA A 4 -9.46 -7.14 19.22
C ALA A 4 -10.19 -7.89 18.10
N MET A 5 -11.13 -7.21 17.43
CA MET A 5 -11.62 -7.67 16.13
C MET A 5 -10.38 -7.84 15.26
N THR A 6 -10.00 -9.09 15.01
CA THR A 6 -9.02 -9.41 13.98
C THR A 6 -9.74 -9.15 12.68
N ILE A 7 -9.58 -7.94 12.15
CA ILE A 7 -9.94 -7.67 10.76
C ILE A 7 -9.02 -8.60 9.97
N GLU A 8 -9.60 -9.63 9.34
CA GLU A 8 -8.87 -10.47 8.40
C GLU A 8 -8.21 -9.52 7.41
N ALA A 9 -6.87 -9.45 7.49
CA ALA A 9 -6.12 -8.62 6.57
C ALA A 9 -6.45 -9.10 5.14
N PRO A 10 -6.60 -8.19 4.16
CA PRO A 10 -6.64 -8.62 2.77
C PRO A 10 -5.43 -9.52 2.50
N VAL A 11 -5.53 -10.45 1.55
CA VAL A 11 -4.45 -11.41 1.23
C VAL A 11 -3.27 -10.64 0.62
N LEU A 12 -2.47 -9.98 1.46
CA LEU A 12 -1.36 -9.13 1.06
C LEU A 12 -0.04 -9.93 0.90
N ASP A 13 -0.04 -11.18 1.36
CA ASP A 13 1.14 -12.04 1.52
C ASP A 13 1.65 -12.65 0.20
N HIS A 14 0.86 -12.59 -0.88
CA HIS A 14 1.23 -13.14 -2.19
C HIS A 14 1.04 -12.11 -3.30
N PRO A 15 2.01 -11.17 -3.45
CA PRO A 15 1.92 -10.11 -4.44
C PRO A 15 2.37 -10.60 -5.82
N ASP A 16 1.85 -11.74 -6.30
CA ASP A 16 2.09 -12.15 -7.68
C ASP A 16 1.38 -11.18 -8.65
N PRO A 17 1.85 -11.07 -9.91
CA PRO A 17 1.29 -10.12 -10.87
C PRO A 17 -0.22 -10.23 -11.06
N LYS A 18 -0.78 -11.45 -11.03
CA LYS A 18 -2.22 -11.66 -11.24
C LYS A 18 -3.02 -11.16 -10.03
N THR A 19 -2.60 -11.52 -8.83
CA THR A 19 -3.25 -11.05 -7.59
C THR A 19 -3.20 -9.52 -7.49
N LEU A 20 -2.06 -8.90 -7.80
CA LEU A 20 -1.94 -7.44 -7.84
C LEU A 20 -2.85 -6.80 -8.88
N ALA A 21 -3.02 -7.41 -10.05
CA ALA A 21 -3.92 -6.91 -11.08
C ALA A 21 -5.38 -6.92 -10.59
N GLU A 22 -5.81 -8.01 -9.94
CA GLU A 22 -7.13 -8.11 -9.32
C GLU A 22 -7.34 -7.06 -8.22
N GLU A 23 -6.35 -6.87 -7.35
CA GLU A 23 -6.38 -5.83 -6.31
C GLU A 23 -6.47 -4.41 -6.89
N VAL A 24 -5.75 -4.13 -7.98
CA VAL A 24 -5.81 -2.83 -8.68
C VAL A 24 -7.19 -2.61 -9.28
N LEU A 25 -7.79 -3.62 -9.91
CA LEU A 25 -9.16 -3.55 -10.43
C LEU A 25 -10.19 -3.31 -9.32
N MET A 26 -10.06 -4.02 -8.19
CA MET A 26 -10.91 -3.81 -7.02
C MET A 26 -10.75 -2.40 -6.46
N SER A 27 -9.52 -1.91 -6.38
CA SER A 27 -9.20 -0.54 -5.95
C SER A 27 -9.79 0.51 -6.91
N LEU A 28 -9.68 0.29 -8.22
CA LEU A 28 -10.24 1.17 -9.24
C LEU A 28 -11.77 1.25 -9.12
N LYS A 29 -12.44 0.10 -8.98
CA LYS A 29 -13.90 0.02 -8.87
C LYS A 29 -14.43 0.59 -7.56
N TYR A 30 -13.91 0.12 -6.43
CA TYR A 30 -14.51 0.39 -5.12
C TYR A 30 -13.89 1.58 -4.38
N ARG A 31 -12.63 1.92 -4.64
CA ARG A 31 -11.92 3.02 -3.95
C ARG A 31 -11.71 4.25 -4.80
N VAL A 32 -11.63 4.10 -6.12
CA VAL A 32 -11.57 5.21 -7.09
C VAL A 32 -12.95 5.49 -7.70
N GLY A 33 -13.83 4.48 -7.80
CA GLY A 33 -15.19 4.64 -8.31
C GLY A 33 -15.25 4.69 -9.84
N LYS A 34 -14.34 4.00 -10.53
CA LYS A 34 -14.22 3.99 -11.99
C LYS A 34 -14.25 2.57 -12.54
N ASP A 35 -14.80 2.45 -13.74
CA ASP A 35 -14.69 1.24 -14.55
C ASP A 35 -13.46 1.33 -15.46
N THR A 36 -12.91 0.18 -15.84
CA THR A 36 -11.77 0.06 -16.76
C THR A 36 -11.96 0.80 -18.09
N THR A 37 -13.20 0.84 -18.60
CA THR A 37 -13.54 1.47 -19.89
C THR A 37 -13.38 3.00 -19.90
N VAL A 38 -13.45 3.64 -18.74
CA VAL A 38 -13.39 5.11 -18.59
C VAL A 38 -12.23 5.58 -17.70
N ALA A 39 -11.38 4.65 -17.27
CA ALA A 39 -10.27 4.93 -16.38
C ALA A 39 -9.14 5.68 -17.10
N THR A 40 -8.75 6.82 -16.53
CA THR A 40 -7.62 7.61 -17.02
C THR A 40 -6.30 7.05 -16.47
N PRO A 41 -5.14 7.40 -17.07
CA PRO A 41 -3.83 7.02 -16.51
C PRO A 41 -3.65 7.45 -15.04
N TYR A 42 -4.28 8.55 -14.63
CA TYR A 42 -4.23 9.02 -13.25
C TYR A 42 -5.07 8.14 -12.31
N ASP A 43 -6.20 7.60 -12.79
CA ASP A 43 -7.02 6.66 -12.02
C ASP A 43 -6.27 5.35 -11.78
N TRP A 44 -5.59 4.82 -12.81
CA TRP A 44 -4.72 3.65 -12.71
C TRP A 44 -3.56 3.86 -11.72
N LEU A 45 -2.90 5.02 -11.79
CA LEU A 45 -1.88 5.41 -10.82
C LEU A 45 -2.44 5.44 -9.40
N THR A 46 -3.60 6.08 -9.21
CA THR A 46 -4.25 6.22 -7.91
C THR A 46 -4.65 4.87 -7.33
N ALA A 47 -5.24 3.99 -8.15
CA ALA A 47 -5.62 2.64 -7.75
C ALA A 47 -4.40 1.81 -7.31
N SER A 48 -3.30 1.88 -8.07
CA SER A 48 -2.04 1.21 -7.75
C SER A 48 -1.41 1.70 -6.45
N ILE A 49 -1.37 3.03 -6.24
CA ILE A 49 -0.88 3.62 -4.98
C ILE A 49 -1.70 3.13 -3.79
N LYS A 50 -3.03 3.06 -3.94
CA LYS A 50 -3.91 2.58 -2.86
C LYS A 50 -3.63 1.11 -2.51
N VAL A 51 -3.40 0.25 -3.51
CA VAL A 51 -3.03 -1.16 -3.31
C VAL A 51 -1.71 -1.32 -2.55
N VAL A 52 -0.70 -0.53 -2.91
CA VAL A 52 0.60 -0.57 -2.22
C VAL A 52 0.50 0.04 -0.81
N ARG A 53 -0.31 1.09 -0.64
CA ARG A 53 -0.53 1.73 0.66
C ARG A 53 -1.11 0.78 1.70
N ASP A 54 -2.00 -0.14 1.30
CA ASP A 54 -2.59 -1.11 2.24
C ASP A 54 -1.49 -1.92 2.96
N ARG A 55 -0.50 -2.40 2.19
CA ARG A 55 0.68 -3.11 2.73
C ARG A 55 1.53 -2.24 3.66
N ILE A 56 1.77 -0.98 3.28
CA ILE A 56 2.52 -0.04 4.13
C ILE A 56 1.80 0.20 5.46
N VAL A 57 0.47 0.31 5.44
CA VAL A 57 -0.34 0.55 6.64
C VAL A 57 -0.24 -0.65 7.59
N ASP A 58 -0.32 -1.87 7.07
CA ASP A 58 -0.22 -3.07 7.91
C ASP A 58 1.15 -3.19 8.58
N HIS A 59 2.24 -2.99 7.81
CA HIS A 59 3.59 -2.95 8.38
C HIS A 59 3.76 -1.82 9.41
N TRP A 60 3.22 -0.64 9.12
CA TRP A 60 3.33 0.51 10.03
C TRP A 60 2.59 0.28 11.35
N ILE A 61 1.37 -0.27 11.30
CA ILE A 61 0.59 -0.60 12.50
C ILE A 61 1.33 -1.64 13.33
N GLN A 62 1.84 -2.70 12.70
CA GLN A 62 2.54 -3.78 13.38
C GLN A 62 3.81 -3.26 14.07
N ALA A 63 4.69 -2.58 13.33
CA ALA A 63 5.93 -2.02 13.86
C ALA A 63 5.67 -1.01 15.00
N THR A 64 4.61 -0.21 14.89
CA THR A 64 4.24 0.75 15.93
C THR A 64 3.84 0.02 17.22
N LYS A 65 3.02 -1.03 17.14
CA LYS A 65 2.61 -1.84 18.30
C LYS A 65 3.82 -2.50 18.96
N GLU A 66 4.69 -3.14 18.18
CA GLU A 66 5.90 -3.78 18.69
C GLU A 66 6.79 -2.80 19.46
N ALA A 67 7.03 -1.60 18.91
CA ALA A 67 7.82 -0.57 19.57
C ALA A 67 7.19 -0.06 20.88
N TYR A 68 5.85 -0.06 20.99
CA TYR A 68 5.14 0.25 22.24
C TYR A 68 5.31 -0.88 23.27
N ASP A 69 5.08 -2.13 22.86
CA ASP A 69 5.12 -3.30 23.74
C ASP A 69 6.53 -3.53 24.32
N GLN A 70 7.56 -3.25 23.51
CA GLN A 70 8.96 -3.35 23.92
C GLN A 70 9.49 -2.09 24.63
N GLN A 71 8.66 -1.06 24.81
CA GLN A 71 9.02 0.23 25.41
C GLN A 71 10.29 0.86 24.79
N GLU A 72 10.42 0.77 23.46
CA GLU A 72 11.60 1.25 22.77
C GLU A 72 11.78 2.76 22.91
N LYS A 73 13.04 3.20 23.04
CA LYS A 73 13.37 4.62 23.08
C LYS A 73 13.10 5.27 21.71
N ARG A 74 12.28 6.31 21.69
CA ARG A 74 11.91 7.04 20.46
C ARG A 74 12.76 8.28 20.27
N VAL A 75 13.27 8.46 19.05
CA VAL A 75 13.97 9.67 18.63
C VAL A 75 13.05 10.48 17.73
N TYR A 76 12.80 11.74 18.11
CA TYR A 76 11.97 12.66 17.33
C TYR A 76 12.86 13.62 16.56
N TYR A 77 12.81 13.54 15.23
CA TYR A 77 13.55 14.46 14.37
C TYR A 77 12.70 15.72 14.12
N LEU A 78 13.16 16.86 14.62
CA LEU A 78 12.51 18.16 14.43
C LEU A 78 13.24 18.93 13.32
N SER A 79 12.55 19.21 12.23
CA SER A 79 13.07 19.97 11.10
C SER A 79 12.09 21.07 10.70
N LEU A 80 12.63 22.18 10.20
CA LEU A 80 11.83 23.24 9.59
C LEU A 80 11.24 22.81 8.25
N GLU A 81 11.91 21.91 7.53
CA GLU A 81 11.50 21.49 6.20
C GLU A 81 11.69 19.98 5.97
N PHE A 82 10.79 19.41 5.17
CA PHE A 82 10.85 18.03 4.69
C PHE A 82 10.55 17.99 3.19
N LEU A 83 11.58 17.77 2.37
CA LEU A 83 11.46 17.68 0.90
C LEU A 83 11.25 16.22 0.46
N ILE A 84 10.11 15.64 0.83
CA ILE A 84 9.84 14.22 0.62
C ILE A 84 9.79 13.84 -0.88
N GLY A 85 9.31 14.75 -1.75
CA GLY A 85 9.18 14.48 -3.17
C GLY A 85 8.09 13.45 -3.51
N ARG A 86 8.29 12.68 -4.60
CA ARG A 86 7.33 11.68 -5.08
C ARG A 86 7.67 10.30 -4.55
N LEU A 87 6.83 9.76 -3.67
CA LEU A 87 7.10 8.52 -2.95
C LEU A 87 6.70 7.22 -3.66
N MET A 88 5.93 7.30 -4.74
CA MET A 88 5.33 6.09 -5.35
C MET A 88 6.40 5.06 -5.74
N ARG A 89 7.44 5.48 -6.48
CA ARG A 89 8.48 4.56 -6.94
C ARG A 89 9.25 3.94 -5.78
N ASP A 90 9.56 4.74 -4.77
CA ASP A 90 10.31 4.31 -3.60
C ASP A 90 9.50 3.32 -2.77
N ALA A 91 8.20 3.58 -2.57
CA ALA A 91 7.29 2.66 -1.91
C ALA A 91 7.22 1.30 -2.62
N PHE A 92 7.12 1.30 -3.94
CA PHE A 92 7.03 0.06 -4.73
C PHE A 92 8.35 -0.71 -4.68
N SER A 93 9.49 0.00 -4.70
CA SER A 93 10.81 -0.61 -4.63
C SER A 93 11.12 -1.17 -3.24
N ASN A 94 10.82 -0.42 -2.18
CA ASN A 94 11.12 -0.82 -0.80
C ASN A 94 10.30 -2.02 -0.34
N LEU A 95 9.11 -2.22 -0.91
CA LEU A 95 8.30 -3.41 -0.69
C LEU A 95 8.61 -4.55 -1.68
N GLY A 96 9.55 -4.37 -2.61
CA GLY A 96 9.89 -5.39 -3.62
C GLY A 96 8.79 -5.65 -4.66
N LEU A 97 7.83 -4.72 -4.81
CA LEU A 97 6.64 -4.87 -5.66
C LEU A 97 6.81 -4.31 -7.07
N MET A 98 7.91 -3.61 -7.36
CA MET A 98 8.07 -2.83 -8.58
C MET A 98 7.89 -3.67 -9.86
N ASP A 99 8.48 -4.85 -9.93
CA ASP A 99 8.42 -5.68 -11.14
C ASP A 99 7.07 -6.40 -11.27
N ASN A 100 6.57 -6.99 -10.18
CA ASN A 100 5.27 -7.67 -10.18
C ASN A 100 4.12 -6.70 -10.50
N MET A 101 4.15 -5.48 -9.96
CA MET A 101 3.15 -4.45 -10.25
C MET A 101 3.27 -3.93 -11.68
N ARG A 102 4.48 -3.86 -12.25
CA ARG A 102 4.67 -3.51 -13.67
C ARG A 102 4.07 -4.58 -14.58
N GLU A 103 4.24 -5.85 -14.24
CA GLU A 103 3.64 -6.96 -14.98
C GLU A 103 2.12 -6.96 -14.84
N ALA A 104 1.60 -6.78 -13.62
CA ALA A 104 0.18 -6.64 -13.33
C ALA A 104 -0.47 -5.56 -14.21
N LEU A 105 0.07 -4.34 -14.19
CA LEU A 105 -0.46 -3.21 -14.97
C LEU A 105 -0.33 -3.38 -16.48
N ARG A 106 0.60 -4.21 -16.96
CA ARG A 106 0.70 -4.55 -18.39
C ARG A 106 -0.34 -5.57 -18.84
N SER A 107 -0.87 -6.36 -17.90
CA SER A 107 -1.89 -7.38 -18.17
C SER A 107 -3.33 -6.85 -18.15
N LEU A 108 -3.52 -5.60 -17.71
CA LEU A 108 -4.80 -4.92 -17.52
C LEU A 108 -5.22 -4.06 -18.72
#